data_AF-A0A167VHQ9-F1
#
_entry.id   AF-A0A167VHQ9-F1
#
_cell.length_a   1.000
_cell.length_b   1.000
_cell.length_c   1.000
_cell.angle_alpha   90.00
_cell.angle_beta   90.00
_cell.angle_gamma   90.00
#
_symmetry.space_group_name_H-M   'P 1'
#
loop_
_entity.id
_entity.type
_entity.pdbx_description
1 polymer ?
#
loop_
_entity_poly.entity_id
_entity_poly.type
_entity_poly.pdbx_seq_one_letter_code
_entity_poly.pdbx_strand_id
1 'polypeptide(L)' 'GSATDACMWEEACRVGGLIIPAGRYYLADTGFPSCSQLMILYRNVRYHLAEW' A
#
# COMPACT_ATOMS: atom_id res chain seq x y z
N GLY A 1 10.18 -1.78 4.77
CA GLY A 1 9.68 -0.49 4.32
C GLY A 1 10.78 0.56 4.40
N SER A 2 10.87 1.43 3.39
CA SER A 2 11.76 2.59 3.45
C SER A 2 11.10 3.68 4.31
N ALA A 3 11.88 4.49 5.02
CA ALA A 3 11.36 5.62 5.79
C ALA A 3 10.56 6.61 4.90
N THR A 4 10.94 6.71 3.62
CA THR A 4 10.30 7.59 2.65
C THR A 4 8.88 7.14 2.29
N ASP A 5 8.67 5.84 2.08
CA ASP A 5 7.36 5.29 1.72
C ASP A 5 6.37 5.39 2.89
N ALA A 6 6.86 5.21 4.13
CA ALA A 6 6.06 5.41 5.34
C ALA A 6 5.59 6.86 5.48
N CYS A 7 6.49 7.83 5.28
CA CYS A 7 6.15 9.25 5.32
C CYS A 7 5.11 9.63 4.25
N MET A 8 5.25 9.08 3.03
CA MET A 8 4.25 9.30 1.96
C MET A 8 2.88 8.74 2.31
N TRP A 9 2.82 7.55 2.92
CA TRP A 9 1.57 6.98 3.39
C TRP A 9 0.91 7.83 4.48
N GLU A 10 1.68 8.25 5.48
CA GLU A 10 1.19 9.09 6.58
C GLU A 10 0.65 10.43 6.06
N GLU A 11 1.34 11.07 5.12
CA GLU A 11 0.89 12.31 4.50
C GLU A 11 -0.38 12.11 3.67
N ALA A 12 -0.47 11.03 2.90
CA ALA A 12 -1.65 10.71 2.11
C ALA A 12 -2.90 10.47 2.98
N CYS A 13 -2.72 9.81 4.13
CA CYS A 13 -3.78 9.66 5.13
C CYS A 13 -4.15 11.01 5.77
N ARG A 14 -3.16 11.86 6.06
CA ARG A 14 -3.37 13.18 6.68
C ARG A 14 -4.14 14.15 5.78
N VAL A 15 -3.82 14.16 4.49
CA VAL A 15 -4.48 15.00 3.48
C VAL A 15 -5.86 14.45 3.09
N GLY A 16 -6.17 13.20 3.47
CA GLY A 16 -7.45 12.55 3.15
C GLY A 16 -7.61 12.22 1.67
N GLY A 17 -6.51 12.26 0.91
CA GLY A 17 -6.52 11.95 -0.53
C GLY A 17 -6.60 10.45 -0.83
N LEU A 18 -6.25 9.60 0.15
CA LEU A 18 -6.35 8.15 0.05
C LEU A 18 -7.45 7.62 0.96
N ILE A 19 -8.67 7.51 0.41
CA ILE A 19 -9.82 6.91 1.10
C ILE A 19 -10.00 5.49 0.59
N ILE A 20 -9.82 4.51 1.49
CA ILE A 20 -10.11 3.11 1.18
C ILE A 20 -11.59 2.84 1.50
N PRO A 21 -12.39 2.37 0.52
CA PRO A 21 -13.75 1.94 0.79
C PRO A 21 -13.79 0.78 1.80
N ALA A 22 -14.83 0.74 2.62
CA ALA A 22 -15.00 -0.34 3.60
C ALA A 22 -14.89 -1.73 2.94
N GLY A 23 -14.13 -2.64 3.57
CA GLY A 23 -13.91 -4.00 3.08
C GLY A 23 -12.88 -4.14 1.95
N ARG A 24 -12.13 -3.08 1.63
CA ARG A 24 -11.05 -3.11 0.64
C ARG A 24 -9.70 -2.80 1.29
N TYR A 25 -8.63 -3.13 0.57
CA TYR A 25 -7.25 -2.87 0.97
C TYR A 25 -6.48 -2.36 -0.25
N TYR A 26 -5.51 -1.47 -0.03
CA TYR A 26 -4.54 -1.15 -1.08
C TYR A 26 -3.43 -2.20 -1.07
N LEU A 27 -3.05 -2.65 -2.26
CA LEU A 27 -1.85 -3.45 -2.46
C LEU A 27 -0.66 -2.50 -2.43
N ALA A 28 0.18 -2.67 -1.41
CA ALA A 28 1.33 -1.82 -1.19
C ALA A 28 2.60 -2.60 -1.53
N ASP A 29 3.57 -1.90 -2.13
CA ASP A 29 4.92 -2.45 -2.27
C ASP A 29 5.56 -2.66 -0.88
N THR A 30 6.56 -3.53 -0.82
CA THR A 30 7.36 -3.86 0.37
C THR A 30 8.08 -2.66 1.01
N GLY A 31 8.10 -1.52 0.33
CA GLY A 31 8.47 -0.20 0.84
C GLY A 31 7.50 0.36 1.89
N PHE A 32 6.22 0.02 1.84
CA PHE A 32 5.19 0.63 2.70
C PHE A 32 5.07 -0.04 4.08
N PRO A 33 4.53 0.67 5.08
CA PRO A 33 4.30 0.14 6.43
C PRO A 33 3.13 -0.86 6.44
N SER A 34 3.21 -1.87 7.32
CA SER A 34 2.13 -2.85 7.49
C SER A 34 1.04 -2.22 8.35
N CYS A 35 -0.12 -1.94 7.79
CA CYS A 35 -1.27 -1.41 8.52
C CYS A 35 -2.56 -2.06 8.02
N SER A 36 -3.64 -1.93 8.79
CA SER A 36 -4.94 -2.55 8.48
C SER A 36 -5.57 -2.11 7.15
N GLN A 37 -4.96 -1.15 6.47
CA GLN A 37 -5.40 -0.56 5.21
C GLN A 37 -4.49 -0.96 4.03
N LEU A 38 -3.28 -1.45 4.32
CA LEU A 38 -2.29 -1.86 3.34
C LEU A 38 -2.00 -3.35 3.44
N MET A 39 -2.33 -4.07 2.37
CA MET A 39 -1.88 -5.44 2.20
C MET A 39 -0.51 -5.41 1.51
N ILE A 40 0.54 -5.63 2.29
CA ILE A 40 1.91 -5.72 1.76
C ILE A 40 2.07 -7.06 1.05
N LEU A 41 2.50 -7.02 -0.21
CA LEU A 41 2.85 -8.23 -0.93
C LEU A 41 4.10 -8.88 -0.32
N TYR A 42 4.02 -10.18 -0.08
CA TYR A 42 5.16 -10.96 0.35
C TYR A 42 6.30 -10.80 -0.66
N ARG A 43 7.50 -10.42 -0.20
CA ARG A 43 8.68 -10.30 -1.07
C ARG A 43 8.86 -11.58 -1.88
N ASN A 44 9.15 -11.42 -3.18
CA ASN A 44 9.31 -12.45 -4.22
C ASN A 44 8.06 -13.00 -4.94
N VAL A 45 6.85 -12.50 -4.67
CA VAL A 45 5.69 -12.85 -5.52
C VAL A 45 5.44 -11.72 -6.53
N ARG A 46 5.97 -11.87 -7.75
CA ARG A 46 5.56 -11.04 -8.89
C ARG A 46 4.17 -11.52 -9.32
N TYR A 47 3.13 -10.77 -9.00
CA TYR A 47 1.85 -10.94 -9.67
C TYR A 47 2.06 -10.48 -11.12
N HIS A 48 2.20 -11.44 -12.03
CA HIS A 48 2.09 -11.18 -13.46
C HIS A 48 0.62 -10.82 -13.71
N LEU A 49 0.29 -9.53 -13.65
CA LEU A 49 -0.99 -9.05 -14.14
C LEU A 49 -0.95 -9.29 -15.66
N ALA A 50 -1.71 -10.28 -16.12
CA ALA A 50 -1.88 -10.52 -17.54
C ALA A 50 -2.62 -9.30 -18.12
N GLU A 51 -1.89 -8.52 -18.90
CA GLU A 51 -2.43 -7.43 -19.70
C GLU A 51 -3.21 -8.08 -20.85
N TRP A 52 -4.53 -7.97 -20.84
CA TRP A 52 -5.40 -8.28 -21.98
C TRP A 52 -5.74 -7.00 -22.71
#